data_AF-A0A2N2MQ71-F1
#
_entry.id   AF-A0A2N2MQ71-F1
#
_cell.length_a   1.000
_cell.length_b   1.000
_cell.length_c   1.000
_cell.angle_alpha   90.00
_cell.angle_beta   90.00
_cell.angle_gamma   90.00
#
_symmetry.space_group_name_H-M   'P 1'
#
loop_
_entity.id
_entity.type
_entity.pdbx_description
1 polymer ?
#
loop_
_entity_poly.entity_id
_entity_poly.type
_entity_poly.pdbx_seq_one_letter_code
_entity_poly.pdbx_strand_id
1 'polypeptide(L)'
;PQYGLYICMVSLFLQTLILNTTMKNTITRHQKYKTLHRILTENPQAFEGKPEAMAMLASLGDCNDQLSQLISKLIRPVSTVYQPRQNLRINFIESLKTMNGACILIATRINNNTLKAIMKQYRVQISRVADYTLYEMAVHIAEELKPYSGQAEDIGLDTVKLTEFTRLTNDFLSILDDTGMALNTRRVGRSEIHSLLKACNQLIVNQVDHFVIMNGPAFPEMKLAYMSVRKPRRSRKSDPEIEANGDISGTVTNSITGVSIGNASITLLQHASVNETDIDGYYLFEELEEGTYTVGCFAHGYQVPEAVEVTIQNNESLVVDFNLIPVDPVLN
;
A
#
# COMPACT_ATOMS: atom_id res chain seq x y z
N PRO A 1 -12.95 33.54 -1.51
CA PRO A 1 -13.78 32.43 -2.04
C PRO A 1 -13.27 31.79 -3.36
N GLN A 2 -12.52 32.50 -4.21
CA GLN A 2 -12.00 31.94 -5.48
C GLN A 2 -10.60 31.29 -5.41
N TYR A 3 -9.83 31.51 -4.33
CA TYR A 3 -8.50 30.93 -4.16
C TYR A 3 -8.50 29.50 -3.57
N GLY A 4 -9.57 29.09 -2.87
CA GLY A 4 -9.68 27.74 -2.28
C GLY A 4 -10.02 26.64 -3.29
N LEU A 5 -10.71 26.99 -4.39
CA LEU A 5 -11.05 26.06 -5.46
C LEU A 5 -9.87 25.77 -6.39
N TYR A 6 -8.95 26.73 -6.56
CA TYR A 6 -7.74 26.55 -7.38
C TYR A 6 -6.70 25.65 -6.71
N ILE A 7 -6.55 25.70 -5.37
CA ILE A 7 -5.66 24.80 -4.63
C ILE A 7 -6.19 23.36 -4.65
N CYS A 8 -7.51 23.18 -4.58
CA CYS A 8 -8.14 21.85 -4.66
C CYS A 8 -8.03 21.26 -6.08
N MET A 9 -8.23 22.07 -7.13
CA MET A 9 -8.07 21.64 -8.53
C MET A 9 -6.61 21.31 -8.88
N VAL A 10 -5.63 22.09 -8.41
CA VAL A 10 -4.19 21.83 -8.66
C VAL A 10 -3.71 20.59 -7.87
N SER A 11 -4.25 20.35 -6.67
CA SER A 11 -4.00 19.12 -5.90
C SER A 11 -4.59 17.89 -6.61
N LEU A 12 -5.80 18.00 -7.18
CA LEU A 12 -6.40 16.94 -7.97
C LEU A 12 -5.67 16.72 -9.30
N PHE A 13 -5.14 17.77 -9.95
CA PHE A 13 -4.37 17.67 -11.19
C PHE A 13 -2.97 17.05 -10.98
N LEU A 14 -2.31 17.33 -9.85
CA LEU A 14 -1.09 16.63 -9.45
C LEU A 14 -1.36 15.19 -8.97
N GLN A 15 -2.53 14.92 -8.37
CA GLN A 15 -2.96 13.55 -8.06
C GLN A 15 -3.36 12.75 -9.30
N THR A 16 -3.79 13.39 -10.40
CA THR A 16 -4.10 12.71 -11.67
C THR A 16 -2.88 12.56 -12.59
N LEU A 17 -1.83 13.36 -12.42
CA LEU A 17 -0.59 13.23 -13.20
C LEU A 17 0.28 12.04 -12.76
N ILE A 18 0.06 11.52 -11.56
CA ILE A 18 0.81 10.38 -10.97
C ILE A 18 -0.05 9.12 -11.07
N LEU A 19 -0.26 8.64 -12.29
CA LEU A 19 -0.32 7.19 -12.49
C LEU A 19 1.07 6.65 -12.14
N ASN A 20 1.26 6.32 -10.86
CA ASN A 20 2.33 5.53 -10.23
C ASN A 20 3.42 5.08 -11.21
N THR A 21 4.61 5.71 -11.17
CA THR A 21 5.81 5.29 -11.92
C THR A 21 6.06 3.78 -11.81
N THR A 22 5.82 3.20 -10.64
CA THR A 22 5.88 1.75 -10.36
C THR A 22 4.83 0.95 -11.16
N MET A 23 3.54 1.25 -11.01
CA MET A 23 2.48 0.54 -11.76
C MET A 23 2.56 0.76 -13.27
N LYS A 24 3.02 1.92 -13.71
CA LYS A 24 3.25 2.20 -15.13
C LYS A 24 4.29 1.23 -15.72
N ASN A 25 5.38 0.97 -15.00
CA ASN A 25 6.39 0.01 -15.41
C ASN A 25 5.83 -1.43 -15.42
N THR A 26 5.07 -1.81 -14.38
CA THR A 26 4.36 -3.10 -14.31
C THR A 26 3.44 -3.31 -15.50
N ILE A 27 2.57 -2.34 -15.81
CA ILE A 27 1.63 -2.40 -16.94
C ILE A 27 2.40 -2.53 -18.25
N THR A 28 3.48 -1.77 -18.42
CA THR A 28 4.32 -1.83 -19.63
C THR A 28 4.97 -3.21 -19.79
N ARG A 29 5.49 -3.82 -18.72
CA ARG A 29 6.04 -5.19 -18.75
C ARG A 29 4.96 -6.22 -19.09
N HIS A 30 3.81 -6.14 -18.45
CA HIS A 30 2.69 -7.03 -18.71
C HIS A 30 2.18 -6.92 -20.18
N GLN A 31 2.07 -5.71 -20.74
CA GLN A 31 1.71 -5.51 -22.14
C GLN A 31 2.70 -6.17 -23.11
N LYS A 32 4.00 -6.16 -22.79
CA LYS A 32 5.01 -6.89 -23.57
C LYS A 32 4.77 -8.40 -23.50
N TYR A 33 4.55 -8.96 -22.32
CA TYR A 33 4.28 -10.40 -22.15
C TYR A 33 3.01 -10.85 -22.87
N LYS A 34 1.94 -10.04 -22.85
CA LYS A 34 0.74 -10.29 -23.65
C LYS A 34 1.01 -10.30 -25.15
N THR A 35 1.81 -9.34 -25.63
CA THR A 35 2.17 -9.27 -27.05
C THR A 35 2.99 -10.49 -27.47
N LEU A 36 3.97 -10.91 -26.66
CA LEU A 36 4.75 -12.12 -26.91
C LEU A 36 3.87 -13.36 -26.98
N HIS A 37 2.99 -13.55 -25.98
CA HIS A 37 2.04 -14.65 -25.97
C HIS A 37 1.15 -14.63 -27.21
N ARG A 38 0.64 -13.46 -27.61
CA ARG A 38 -0.22 -13.30 -28.80
C ARG A 38 0.50 -13.76 -30.08
N ILE A 39 1.74 -13.33 -30.29
CA ILE A 39 2.55 -13.73 -31.44
C ILE A 39 2.70 -15.26 -31.50
N LEU A 40 2.92 -15.91 -30.36
CA LEU A 40 3.05 -17.37 -30.30
C LEU A 40 1.72 -18.07 -30.58
N THR A 41 0.60 -17.58 -30.04
CA THR A 41 -0.74 -18.15 -30.30
C THR A 41 -1.22 -17.98 -31.74
N GLU A 42 -0.77 -16.93 -32.43
CA GLU A 42 -1.08 -16.71 -33.85
C GLU A 42 -0.31 -17.69 -34.77
N ASN A 43 0.67 -18.43 -34.25
CA ASN A 43 1.51 -19.39 -34.99
C ASN A 43 1.38 -20.83 -34.44
N PRO A 44 0.18 -21.44 -34.46
CA PRO A 44 -0.07 -22.75 -33.83
C PRO A 44 0.74 -23.90 -34.45
N GLN A 45 1.09 -23.80 -35.73
CA GLN A 45 1.89 -24.80 -36.46
C GLN A 45 3.26 -25.04 -35.83
N ALA A 46 3.85 -24.05 -35.15
CA ALA A 46 5.14 -24.22 -34.49
C ALA A 46 5.07 -25.17 -33.28
N PHE A 47 3.87 -25.35 -32.71
CA PHE A 47 3.60 -26.09 -31.47
C PHE A 47 2.97 -27.47 -31.72
N GLU A 48 2.55 -27.76 -32.94
CA GLU A 48 1.89 -29.03 -33.29
C GLU A 48 2.80 -30.23 -33.02
N GLY A 49 2.26 -31.26 -32.35
CA GLY A 49 3.00 -32.46 -31.97
C GLY A 49 4.02 -32.27 -30.84
N LYS A 50 4.07 -31.11 -30.17
CA LYS A 50 5.02 -30.79 -29.09
C LYS A 50 4.28 -30.48 -27.78
N PRO A 51 3.94 -31.49 -26.95
CA PRO A 51 3.12 -31.30 -25.75
C PRO A 51 3.76 -30.36 -24.73
N GLU A 52 5.08 -30.44 -24.53
CA GLU A 52 5.81 -29.55 -23.60
C GLU A 52 5.77 -28.09 -24.04
N ALA A 53 5.86 -27.82 -25.35
CA ALA A 53 5.77 -26.45 -25.88
C ALA A 53 4.36 -25.87 -25.73
N MET A 54 3.32 -26.71 -25.87
CA MET A 54 1.94 -26.30 -25.60
C MET A 54 1.71 -26.00 -24.11
N ALA A 55 2.28 -26.81 -23.21
CA ALA A 55 2.22 -26.57 -21.77
C ALA A 55 2.92 -25.26 -21.39
N MET A 56 4.11 -25.01 -21.92
CA MET A 56 4.84 -23.74 -21.74
C MET A 56 4.02 -22.53 -22.20
N LEU A 57 3.38 -22.62 -23.38
CA LEU A 57 2.51 -21.56 -23.90
C LEU A 57 1.31 -21.32 -22.98
N ALA A 58 0.67 -22.39 -22.49
CA ALA A 58 -0.43 -22.30 -21.54
C ALA A 58 0.01 -21.63 -20.22
N SER A 59 1.16 -22.01 -19.65
CA SER A 59 1.70 -21.38 -18.44
C SER A 59 1.99 -19.88 -18.62
N LEU A 60 2.46 -19.47 -19.80
CA LEU A 60 2.63 -18.04 -20.12
C LEU A 60 1.27 -17.31 -20.22
N GLY A 61 0.25 -17.98 -20.76
CA GLY A 61 -1.13 -17.50 -20.78
C GLY A 61 -1.69 -17.31 -19.38
N ASP A 62 -1.59 -18.33 -18.53
CA ASP A 62 -2.07 -18.30 -17.13
C ASP A 62 -1.39 -17.18 -16.33
N CYS A 63 -0.07 -17.03 -16.47
CA CYS A 63 0.67 -15.93 -15.83
C CYS A 63 0.16 -14.55 -16.29
N ASN A 64 -0.13 -14.38 -17.58
CA ASN A 64 -0.71 -13.14 -18.10
C ASN A 64 -2.13 -12.88 -17.56
N ASP A 65 -2.96 -13.91 -17.43
CA ASP A 65 -4.32 -13.77 -16.92
C ASP A 65 -4.34 -13.39 -15.44
N GLN A 66 -3.49 -14.03 -14.62
CA GLN A 66 -3.30 -13.68 -13.21
C GLN A 66 -2.80 -12.23 -13.05
N LEU A 67 -1.79 -11.83 -13.82
CA LEU A 67 -1.30 -10.45 -13.85
C LEU A 67 -2.41 -9.46 -14.22
N SER A 68 -3.21 -9.77 -15.25
CA SER A 68 -4.32 -8.93 -15.69
C SER A 68 -5.38 -8.76 -14.60
N GLN A 69 -5.73 -9.84 -13.88
CA GLN A 69 -6.67 -9.80 -12.76
C GLN A 69 -6.16 -8.94 -11.61
N LEU A 70 -4.90 -9.11 -11.19
CA LEU A 70 -4.29 -8.34 -10.10
C LEU A 70 -4.13 -6.86 -10.45
N ILE A 71 -3.64 -6.55 -11.66
CA ILE A 71 -3.51 -5.16 -12.14
C ILE A 71 -4.87 -4.46 -12.13
N SER A 72 -5.92 -5.12 -12.61
CA SER A 72 -7.29 -4.58 -12.62
C SER A 72 -7.82 -4.28 -11.20
N LYS A 73 -7.47 -5.11 -10.21
CA LYS A 73 -7.81 -4.85 -8.81
C LYS A 73 -7.05 -3.64 -8.25
N LEU A 74 -5.76 -3.51 -8.56
CA LEU A 74 -4.88 -2.50 -7.97
C LEU A 74 -4.92 -1.13 -8.66
N ILE A 75 -5.44 -1.04 -9.89
CA ILE A 75 -5.57 0.24 -10.60
C ILE A 75 -6.56 1.21 -9.91
N ARG A 76 -7.46 0.67 -9.07
CA ARG A 76 -8.40 1.47 -8.29
C ARG A 76 -7.62 2.40 -7.35
N PRO A 77 -7.94 3.71 -7.30
CA PRO A 77 -7.24 4.67 -6.44
C PRO A 77 -7.35 4.29 -4.96
N VAL A 78 -6.23 4.36 -4.23
CA VAL A 78 -6.18 4.06 -2.80
C VAL A 78 -7.02 5.01 -1.94
N SER A 79 -7.31 6.21 -2.44
CA SER A 79 -8.28 7.14 -1.83
C SER A 79 -9.64 6.51 -1.60
N THR A 80 -10.10 5.64 -2.50
CA THR A 80 -11.37 4.93 -2.31
C THR A 80 -11.39 4.01 -1.09
N VAL A 81 -10.22 3.61 -0.58
CA VAL A 81 -10.08 2.75 0.59
C VAL A 81 -10.04 3.57 1.89
N TYR A 82 -9.24 4.64 1.95
CA TYR A 82 -9.07 5.39 3.21
C TYR A 82 -10.07 6.54 3.43
N GLN A 83 -10.69 7.08 2.37
CA GLN A 83 -11.63 8.21 2.48
C GLN A 83 -12.85 7.92 3.37
N PRO A 84 -13.55 6.77 3.26
CA PRO A 84 -14.69 6.46 4.13
C PRO A 84 -14.33 6.49 5.61
N ARG A 85 -13.18 5.88 5.96
CA ARG A 85 -12.65 5.90 7.32
C ARG A 85 -12.30 7.31 7.79
N GLN A 86 -11.64 8.12 6.96
CA GLN A 86 -11.31 9.51 7.32
C GLN A 86 -12.56 10.34 7.62
N ASN A 87 -13.60 10.20 6.79
CA ASN A 87 -14.87 10.89 6.99
C ASN A 87 -15.55 10.44 8.29
N LEU A 88 -15.59 9.12 8.56
CA LEU A 88 -16.18 8.61 9.79
C LEU A 88 -15.39 9.04 11.03
N ARG A 89 -14.05 9.08 10.94
CA ARG A 89 -13.16 9.50 12.03
C ARG A 89 -13.47 10.93 12.51
N ILE A 90 -13.78 11.85 11.60
CA ILE A 90 -14.14 13.24 11.95
C ILE A 90 -15.39 13.24 12.84
N ASN A 91 -16.46 12.61 12.37
CA ASN A 91 -17.73 12.51 13.11
C ASN A 91 -17.54 11.76 14.45
N PHE A 92 -16.73 10.71 14.45
CA PHE A 92 -16.39 9.93 15.64
C PHE A 92 -15.68 10.76 16.70
N ILE A 93 -14.68 11.54 16.32
CA ILE A 93 -13.94 12.40 17.25
C ILE A 93 -14.85 13.47 17.86
N GLU A 94 -15.75 14.05 17.09
CA GLU A 94 -16.71 15.04 17.61
C GLU A 94 -17.67 14.43 18.63
N SER A 95 -18.21 13.25 18.32
CA SER A 95 -19.08 12.52 19.25
C SER A 95 -18.32 12.09 20.52
N LEU A 96 -17.10 11.56 20.37
CA LEU A 96 -16.23 11.17 21.48
C LEU A 96 -15.87 12.36 22.40
N LYS A 97 -15.55 13.52 21.83
CA LYS A 97 -15.31 14.75 22.62
C LYS A 97 -16.54 15.16 23.42
N THR A 98 -17.72 15.03 22.82
CA THR A 98 -19.00 15.36 23.47
C THR A 98 -19.26 14.41 24.64
N MET A 99 -19.11 13.11 24.44
CA MET A 99 -19.29 12.09 25.49
C MET A 99 -18.25 12.24 26.61
N ASN A 100 -16.99 12.48 26.27
CA ASN A 100 -15.94 12.77 27.26
C ASN A 100 -16.27 14.02 28.09
N GLY A 101 -16.80 15.08 27.46
CA GLY A 101 -17.28 16.27 28.15
C GLY A 101 -18.42 15.97 29.13
N ALA A 102 -19.37 15.12 28.72
CA ALA A 102 -20.46 14.64 29.58
C ALA A 102 -19.94 13.86 30.80
N CYS A 103 -18.99 12.93 30.59
CA CYS A 103 -18.33 12.23 31.70
C CYS A 103 -17.68 13.20 32.70
N ILE A 104 -16.99 14.25 32.23
CA ILE A 104 -16.38 15.25 33.12
C ILE A 104 -17.44 15.99 33.95
N LEU A 105 -18.58 16.32 33.34
CA LEU A 105 -19.70 16.98 34.04
C LEU A 105 -20.30 16.07 35.11
N ILE A 106 -20.61 14.82 34.77
CA ILE A 106 -21.13 13.82 35.70
C ILE A 106 -20.14 13.59 36.84
N ALA A 107 -18.87 13.31 36.52
CA ALA A 107 -17.80 13.11 37.49
C ALA A 107 -17.64 14.29 38.46
N THR A 108 -17.85 15.52 37.97
CA THR A 108 -17.83 16.73 38.81
C THR A 108 -19.04 16.80 39.75
N ARG A 109 -20.24 16.44 39.28
CA ARG A 109 -21.45 16.44 40.12
C ARG A 109 -21.39 15.40 41.24
N ILE A 110 -20.83 14.22 40.95
CA ILE A 110 -20.71 13.12 41.92
C ILE A 110 -19.43 13.19 42.78
N ASN A 111 -18.61 14.25 42.63
CA ASN A 111 -17.31 14.41 43.30
C ASN A 111 -16.32 13.24 43.07
N ASN A 112 -16.40 12.55 41.92
CA ASN A 112 -15.43 11.51 41.55
C ASN A 112 -14.21 12.14 40.87
N ASN A 113 -13.21 12.50 41.69
CA ASN A 113 -11.98 13.15 41.21
C ASN A 113 -11.13 12.25 40.31
N THR A 114 -11.16 10.93 40.52
CA THR A 114 -10.39 9.96 39.72
C THR A 114 -10.92 9.90 38.29
N LEU A 115 -12.23 9.69 38.13
CA LEU A 115 -12.88 9.66 36.81
C LEU A 115 -12.66 10.99 36.07
N LYS A 116 -12.80 12.11 36.78
CA LYS A 116 -12.55 13.44 36.22
C LYS A 116 -11.10 13.61 35.73
N ALA A 117 -10.11 13.08 36.44
CA ALA A 117 -8.71 13.16 36.03
C ALA A 117 -8.44 12.33 34.76
N ILE A 118 -8.97 11.10 34.69
CA ILE A 118 -8.88 10.23 33.52
C ILE A 118 -9.48 10.93 32.28
N MET A 119 -10.70 11.45 32.40
CA MET A 119 -11.40 12.11 31.29
C MET A 119 -10.70 13.39 30.82
N LYS A 120 -10.04 14.12 31.73
CA LYS A 120 -9.19 15.27 31.37
C LYS A 120 -7.97 14.84 30.56
N GLN A 121 -7.33 13.72 30.92
CA GLN A 121 -6.21 13.18 30.16
C GLN A 121 -6.67 12.74 28.76
N TYR A 122 -7.79 12.02 28.68
CA TYR A 122 -8.38 11.61 27.41
C TYR A 122 -8.68 12.79 26.51
N ARG A 123 -9.22 13.89 27.06
CA ARG A 123 -9.50 15.13 26.32
C ARG A 123 -8.29 15.66 25.54
N VAL A 124 -7.10 15.61 26.15
CA VAL A 124 -5.86 16.08 25.53
C VAL A 124 -5.35 15.09 24.46
N GLN A 125 -5.57 13.80 24.69
CA GLN A 125 -5.07 12.73 23.84
C GLN A 125 -5.92 12.47 22.59
N ILE A 126 -7.23 12.73 22.61
CA ILE A 126 -8.17 12.41 21.49
C ILE A 126 -7.69 12.93 20.12
N SER A 127 -6.94 14.03 20.04
CA SER A 127 -6.45 14.55 18.75
C SER A 127 -5.11 13.95 18.30
N ARG A 128 -4.42 13.19 19.15
CA ARG A 128 -3.01 12.80 18.97
C ARG A 128 -2.77 11.30 18.93
N VAL A 129 -3.73 10.49 19.35
CA VAL A 129 -3.57 9.03 19.43
C VAL A 129 -4.03 8.33 18.16
N ALA A 130 -3.56 7.10 17.98
CA ALA A 130 -3.92 6.24 16.86
C ALA A 130 -5.40 5.80 16.92
N ASP A 131 -5.93 5.39 15.77
CA ASP A 131 -7.36 5.12 15.62
C ASP A 131 -7.89 4.01 16.54
N TYR A 132 -7.16 2.90 16.70
CA TYR A 132 -7.56 1.84 17.64
C TYR A 132 -7.52 2.31 19.10
N THR A 133 -6.57 3.19 19.46
CA THR A 133 -6.57 3.80 20.79
C THR A 133 -7.78 4.71 20.99
N LEU A 134 -8.21 5.45 19.95
CA LEU A 134 -9.44 6.25 20.01
C LEU A 134 -10.68 5.37 20.21
N TYR A 135 -10.73 4.20 19.56
CA TYR A 135 -11.78 3.22 19.75
C TYR A 135 -11.82 2.73 21.21
N GLU A 136 -10.68 2.31 21.78
CA GLU A 136 -10.61 1.85 23.18
C GLU A 136 -11.03 2.95 24.18
N MET A 137 -10.63 4.19 23.93
CA MET A 137 -11.07 5.34 24.73
C MET A 137 -12.59 5.52 24.67
N ALA A 138 -13.21 5.31 23.51
CA ALA A 138 -14.65 5.41 23.33
C ALA A 138 -15.41 4.29 24.04
N VAL A 139 -14.92 3.05 23.96
CA VAL A 139 -15.48 1.90 24.69
C VAL A 139 -15.45 2.19 26.19
N HIS A 140 -14.31 2.61 26.72
CA HIS A 140 -14.17 2.97 28.13
C HIS A 140 -15.11 4.10 28.55
N ILE A 141 -15.24 5.17 27.74
CA ILE A 141 -16.20 6.26 27.99
C ILE A 141 -17.64 5.74 28.00
N ALA A 142 -18.02 4.89 27.04
CA ALA A 142 -19.36 4.31 26.99
C ALA A 142 -19.66 3.46 28.23
N GLU A 143 -18.69 2.67 28.69
CA GLU A 143 -18.81 1.86 29.91
C GLU A 143 -18.97 2.72 31.16
N GLU A 144 -18.17 3.77 31.31
CA GLU A 144 -18.26 4.71 32.43
C GLU A 144 -19.59 5.48 32.44
N LEU A 145 -20.23 5.70 31.29
CA LEU A 145 -21.54 6.36 31.22
C LEU A 145 -22.72 5.45 31.59
N LYS A 146 -22.59 4.12 31.46
CA LYS A 146 -23.70 3.16 31.70
C LYS A 146 -24.36 3.32 33.08
N PRO A 147 -23.62 3.42 34.21
CA PRO A 147 -24.23 3.53 35.54
C PRO A 147 -24.96 4.85 35.77
N TYR A 148 -24.68 5.88 34.96
CA TYR A 148 -25.15 7.24 35.17
C TYR A 148 -26.21 7.68 34.14
N SER A 149 -26.87 6.73 33.45
CA SER A 149 -27.85 7.02 32.40
C SER A 149 -28.94 8.02 32.83
N GLY A 150 -29.51 7.87 34.03
CA GLY A 150 -30.51 8.82 34.55
C GLY A 150 -29.96 10.23 34.84
N GLN A 151 -28.69 10.34 35.28
CA GLN A 151 -28.04 11.64 35.50
C GLN A 151 -27.54 12.27 34.19
N ALA A 152 -27.34 11.45 33.15
CA ALA A 152 -26.97 11.88 31.81
C ALA A 152 -28.15 12.61 31.14
N GLU A 153 -29.39 12.19 31.39
CA GLU A 153 -30.59 12.90 30.91
C GLU A 153 -30.65 14.34 31.44
N ASP A 154 -30.31 14.55 32.72
CA ASP A 154 -30.29 15.88 33.37
C ASP A 154 -29.25 16.86 32.78
N ILE A 155 -28.30 16.38 31.99
CA ILE A 155 -27.30 17.20 31.28
C ILE A 155 -27.56 17.28 29.77
N GLY A 156 -28.71 16.78 29.30
CA GLY A 156 -29.06 16.78 27.88
C GLY A 156 -28.39 15.66 27.07
N LEU A 157 -27.89 14.61 27.75
CA LEU A 157 -27.55 13.33 27.14
C LEU A 157 -28.79 12.44 27.13
N ASP A 158 -29.58 12.61 26.09
CA ASP A 158 -30.67 11.70 25.74
C ASP A 158 -30.12 10.29 25.43
N THR A 159 -30.89 9.27 25.82
CA THR A 159 -30.77 7.87 25.37
C THR A 159 -30.47 7.69 23.87
N VAL A 160 -31.03 8.54 23.00
CA VAL A 160 -30.78 8.55 21.55
C VAL A 160 -29.32 8.86 21.26
N LYS A 161 -28.72 9.87 21.93
CA LYS A 161 -27.32 10.24 21.72
C LYS A 161 -26.36 9.14 22.20
N LEU A 162 -26.68 8.47 23.31
CA LEU A 162 -25.90 7.33 23.81
C LEU A 162 -25.97 6.13 22.85
N THR A 163 -27.16 5.87 22.31
CA THR A 163 -27.36 4.81 21.31
C THR A 163 -26.63 5.13 20.01
N GLU A 164 -26.70 6.39 19.56
CA GLU A 164 -25.98 6.87 18.38
C GLU A 164 -24.46 6.77 18.56
N PHE A 165 -23.93 7.17 19.73
CA PHE A 165 -22.51 7.03 20.05
C PHE A 165 -22.05 5.57 20.04
N THR A 166 -22.86 4.67 20.61
CA THR A 166 -22.57 3.22 20.61
C THR A 166 -22.55 2.67 19.18
N ARG A 167 -23.56 3.01 18.37
CA ARG A 167 -23.64 2.63 16.95
C ARG A 167 -22.41 3.14 16.20
N LEU A 168 -22.09 4.41 16.37
CA LEU A 168 -20.97 5.07 15.70
C LEU A 168 -19.61 4.52 16.16
N THR A 169 -19.50 4.02 17.39
CA THR A 169 -18.31 3.31 17.90
C THR A 169 -18.14 1.93 17.23
N ASN A 170 -19.22 1.19 17.05
CA ASN A 170 -19.18 -0.09 16.34
C ASN A 170 -18.89 0.10 14.84
N ASP A 171 -19.52 1.10 14.22
CA ASP A 171 -19.24 1.47 12.82
C ASP A 171 -17.76 1.87 12.64
N PHE A 172 -17.20 2.59 13.63
CA PHE A 172 -15.80 2.98 13.60
C PHE A 172 -14.85 1.79 13.68
N LEU A 173 -15.11 0.79 14.53
CA LEU A 173 -14.32 -0.44 14.54
C LEU A 173 -14.43 -1.20 13.21
N SER A 174 -15.66 -1.40 12.72
CA SER A 174 -15.88 -2.13 11.46
C SER A 174 -15.13 -1.48 10.30
N ILE A 175 -15.18 -0.15 10.18
CA ILE A 175 -14.46 0.53 9.09
C ILE A 175 -12.94 0.46 9.26
N LEU A 176 -12.43 0.41 10.50
CA LEU A 176 -10.99 0.25 10.76
C LEU A 176 -10.50 -1.11 10.27
N ASP A 177 -11.23 -2.16 10.60
CA ASP A 177 -10.93 -3.53 10.18
C ASP A 177 -11.02 -3.66 8.65
N ASP A 178 -12.13 -3.20 8.05
CA ASP A 178 -12.34 -3.25 6.60
C ASP A 178 -11.25 -2.48 5.84
N THR A 179 -10.87 -1.29 6.34
CA THR A 179 -9.80 -0.49 5.75
C THR A 179 -8.45 -1.20 5.86
N GLY A 180 -8.14 -1.77 7.03
CA GLY A 180 -6.90 -2.51 7.26
C GLY A 180 -6.79 -3.73 6.35
N MET A 181 -7.86 -4.52 6.23
CA MET A 181 -7.92 -5.68 5.33
C MET A 181 -7.76 -5.28 3.87
N ALA A 182 -8.42 -4.19 3.43
CA ALA A 182 -8.32 -3.70 2.07
C ALA A 182 -6.89 -3.22 1.73
N LEU A 183 -6.24 -2.48 2.63
CA LEU A 183 -4.85 -2.05 2.45
C LEU A 183 -3.88 -3.24 2.42
N ASN A 184 -4.05 -4.22 3.32
CA ASN A 184 -3.21 -5.41 3.32
C ASN A 184 -3.40 -6.24 2.03
N THR A 185 -4.63 -6.38 1.54
CA THR A 185 -4.92 -7.05 0.26
C THR A 185 -4.20 -6.37 -0.90
N ARG A 186 -4.16 -5.02 -0.90
CA ARG A 186 -3.40 -4.27 -1.92
C ARG A 186 -1.90 -4.52 -1.82
N ARG A 187 -1.34 -4.52 -0.61
CA ARG A 187 0.09 -4.80 -0.36
C ARG A 187 0.48 -6.20 -0.85
N VAL A 188 -0.30 -7.22 -0.48
CA VAL A 188 -0.08 -8.60 -0.93
C VAL A 188 -0.17 -8.69 -2.45
N GLY A 189 -1.18 -8.07 -3.06
CA GLY A 189 -1.32 -8.06 -4.52
C GLY A 189 -0.14 -7.41 -5.25
N ARG A 190 0.55 -6.41 -4.65
CA ARG A 190 1.77 -5.83 -5.24
C ARG A 190 2.94 -6.80 -5.21
N SER A 191 3.15 -7.47 -4.08
CA SER A 191 4.19 -8.51 -3.94
C SER A 191 3.93 -9.70 -4.89
N GLU A 192 2.67 -10.10 -5.03
CA GLU A 192 2.25 -11.17 -5.94
C GLU A 192 2.50 -10.79 -7.41
N ILE A 193 2.16 -9.56 -7.82
CA ILE A 193 2.50 -9.05 -9.16
C ILE A 193 4.00 -9.11 -9.42
N HIS A 194 4.82 -8.68 -8.46
CA HIS A 194 6.28 -8.69 -8.63
C HIS A 194 6.79 -10.14 -8.81
N SER A 195 6.32 -11.06 -7.96
CA SER A 195 6.64 -12.48 -8.04
C SER A 195 6.22 -13.10 -9.38
N LEU A 196 5.01 -12.79 -9.86
CA LEU A 196 4.51 -13.25 -11.16
C LEU A 196 5.30 -12.67 -12.32
N LEU A 197 5.68 -11.38 -12.28
CA LEU A 197 6.53 -10.79 -13.31
C LEU A 197 7.92 -11.45 -13.34
N LYS A 198 8.50 -11.81 -12.19
CA LYS A 198 9.76 -12.55 -12.07
C LYS A 198 9.63 -13.94 -12.68
N ALA A 199 8.59 -14.70 -12.30
CA ALA A 199 8.29 -16.03 -12.82
C ALA A 199 8.03 -16.02 -14.34
N CYS A 200 7.19 -15.10 -14.84
CA CYS A 200 6.95 -14.90 -16.27
C CYS A 200 8.27 -14.61 -17.01
N ASN A 201 9.13 -13.75 -16.47
CA ASN A 201 10.42 -13.44 -17.10
C ASN A 201 11.33 -14.67 -17.17
N GLN A 202 11.43 -15.45 -16.09
CA GLN A 202 12.21 -16.69 -16.06
C GLN A 202 11.69 -17.72 -17.06
N LEU A 203 10.37 -17.89 -17.16
CA LEU A 203 9.75 -18.76 -18.15
C LEU A 203 10.09 -18.33 -19.59
N ILE A 204 10.05 -17.03 -19.85
CA ILE A 204 10.41 -16.47 -21.17
C ILE A 204 11.88 -16.73 -21.47
N VAL A 205 12.79 -16.37 -20.56
CA VAL A 205 14.25 -16.50 -20.75
C VAL A 205 14.65 -17.97 -20.92
N ASN A 206 14.22 -18.83 -20.00
CA ASN A 206 14.75 -20.19 -19.89
C ASN A 206 14.05 -21.19 -20.82
N GLN A 207 12.86 -20.88 -21.33
CA GLN A 207 12.09 -21.80 -22.15
C GLN A 207 11.67 -21.18 -23.48
N VAL A 208 10.91 -20.08 -23.44
CA VAL A 208 10.29 -19.51 -24.66
C VAL A 208 11.33 -18.98 -25.64
N ASP A 209 12.34 -18.24 -25.15
CA ASP A 209 13.42 -17.68 -25.97
C ASP A 209 14.16 -18.82 -26.71
N HIS A 210 14.51 -19.89 -25.99
CA HIS A 210 15.15 -21.08 -26.58
C HIS A 210 14.27 -21.79 -27.60
N PHE A 211 12.98 -21.97 -27.29
CA PHE A 211 12.03 -22.59 -28.22
C PHE A 211 11.89 -21.80 -29.53
N VAL A 212 11.76 -20.47 -29.45
CA VAL A 212 11.65 -19.61 -30.63
C VAL A 212 12.95 -19.61 -31.45
N ILE A 213 14.11 -19.63 -30.78
CA ILE A 213 15.41 -19.72 -31.47
C ILE A 213 15.54 -21.06 -32.20
N MET A 214 15.22 -22.18 -31.54
CA MET A 214 15.28 -23.53 -32.09
C MET A 214 14.37 -23.70 -33.31
N ASN A 215 13.13 -23.19 -33.24
CA ASN A 215 12.16 -23.29 -34.35
C ASN A 215 12.32 -22.19 -35.41
N GLY A 216 13.24 -21.24 -35.19
CA GLY A 216 13.47 -20.10 -36.07
C GLY A 216 13.72 -20.42 -37.54
N PRO A 217 14.49 -21.47 -37.91
CA PRO A 217 14.70 -21.84 -39.30
C PRO A 217 13.42 -22.29 -40.03
N ALA A 218 12.50 -22.95 -39.31
CA ALA A 218 11.23 -23.41 -39.85
C ALA A 218 10.17 -22.29 -39.89
N PHE A 219 10.21 -21.37 -38.93
CA PHE A 219 9.23 -20.29 -38.75
C PHE A 219 9.91 -18.92 -38.63
N PRO A 220 10.47 -18.37 -39.72
CA PRO A 220 11.25 -17.13 -39.69
C PRO A 220 10.41 -15.90 -39.33
N GLU A 221 9.16 -15.82 -39.82
CA GLU A 221 8.26 -14.69 -39.54
C GLU A 221 7.89 -14.61 -38.05
N MET A 222 7.55 -15.74 -37.44
CA MET A 222 7.28 -15.85 -36.00
C MET A 222 8.48 -15.37 -35.19
N LYS A 223 9.69 -15.85 -35.52
CA LYS A 223 10.92 -15.45 -34.83
C LYS A 223 11.18 -13.94 -34.96
N LEU A 224 11.01 -13.36 -36.15
CA LEU A 224 11.22 -11.92 -36.36
C LEU A 224 10.22 -11.08 -35.56
N ALA A 225 8.94 -11.43 -35.61
CA ALA A 225 7.90 -10.76 -34.84
C ALA A 225 8.18 -10.82 -33.33
N TYR A 226 8.50 -12.02 -32.82
CA TYR A 226 8.83 -12.24 -31.41
C TYR A 226 10.05 -11.41 -30.98
N MET A 227 11.15 -11.49 -31.74
CA MET A 227 12.41 -10.79 -31.39
C MET A 227 12.28 -9.28 -31.47
N SER A 228 11.37 -8.76 -32.31
CA SER A 228 11.08 -7.32 -32.39
C SER A 228 10.51 -6.74 -31.10
N VAL A 229 9.71 -7.54 -30.37
CA VAL A 229 9.10 -7.19 -29.09
C VAL A 229 10.05 -7.49 -27.93
N ARG A 230 10.80 -8.59 -28.02
CA ARG A 230 11.72 -9.05 -26.98
C ARG A 230 12.89 -8.10 -26.73
N LYS A 231 13.36 -7.39 -27.79
CA LYS A 231 14.58 -6.55 -27.85
C LYS A 231 15.33 -6.46 -26.51
N PRO A 232 16.51 -7.10 -26.36
CA PRO A 232 17.22 -7.12 -25.10
C PRO A 232 17.49 -5.69 -24.65
N ARG A 233 17.29 -5.45 -23.35
CA ARG A 233 17.80 -4.25 -22.68
C ARG A 233 19.29 -4.21 -23.04
N ARG A 234 19.75 -3.16 -23.74
CA ARG A 234 21.20 -2.97 -23.93
C ARG A 234 21.78 -2.81 -22.54
N SER A 235 22.31 -3.90 -21.98
CA SER A 235 23.03 -3.85 -20.71
C SER A 235 24.15 -2.84 -20.89
N ARG A 236 24.15 -1.79 -20.06
CA ARG A 236 25.35 -0.96 -19.92
C ARG A 236 26.39 -1.92 -19.36
N LYS A 237 27.50 -2.13 -20.08
CA LYS A 237 28.62 -3.00 -19.68
C LYS A 237 28.85 -2.90 -18.15
N SER A 238 28.40 -3.91 -17.42
CA SER A 238 28.84 -4.21 -16.06
C SER A 238 29.75 -5.43 -16.14
N ASP A 239 30.79 -5.43 -15.31
CA ASP A 239 31.81 -6.46 -15.13
C ASP A 239 31.20 -7.84 -14.72
N PRO A 240 31.97 -8.95 -14.66
CA PRO A 240 31.43 -10.29 -14.84
C PRO A 240 30.50 -10.72 -13.71
N GLU A 241 29.24 -10.98 -14.10
CA GLU A 241 28.35 -12.06 -13.61
C GLU A 241 28.32 -12.29 -12.08
N ILE A 242 28.03 -11.24 -11.31
CA ILE A 242 27.22 -11.43 -10.10
C ILE A 242 25.77 -11.43 -10.57
N GLU A 243 25.05 -12.53 -10.33
CA GLU A 243 23.62 -12.60 -10.59
C GLU A 243 22.87 -11.65 -9.64
N ALA A 244 22.67 -10.40 -10.07
CA ALA A 244 21.90 -9.42 -9.34
C ALA A 244 20.40 -9.74 -9.43
N ASN A 245 19.88 -10.66 -8.60
CA ASN A 245 18.44 -10.94 -8.51
C ASN A 245 17.83 -10.76 -7.11
N GLY A 246 18.54 -10.11 -6.20
CA GLY A 246 17.96 -9.66 -4.94
C GLY A 246 16.93 -8.54 -5.15
N ASP A 247 15.95 -8.47 -4.27
CA ASP A 247 14.99 -7.37 -4.25
C ASP A 247 14.66 -6.93 -2.82
N ILE A 248 14.46 -5.62 -2.66
CA ILE A 248 14.00 -5.02 -1.41
C ILE A 248 12.72 -4.28 -1.74
N SER A 249 11.64 -4.66 -1.07
CA SER A 249 10.33 -4.03 -1.19
C SER A 249 9.82 -3.61 0.17
N GLY A 250 8.78 -2.78 0.17
CA GLY A 250 8.14 -2.41 1.43
C GLY A 250 7.11 -1.32 1.26
N THR A 251 6.55 -0.92 2.39
CA THR A 251 5.56 0.14 2.49
C THR A 251 5.93 1.15 3.55
N VAL A 252 5.60 2.41 3.29
CA VAL A 252 5.72 3.51 4.24
C VAL A 252 4.33 3.93 4.67
N THR A 253 4.06 3.93 5.98
CA THR A 253 2.76 4.29 6.53
C THR A 253 2.89 5.31 7.66
N ASN A 254 1.82 6.06 7.89
CA ASN A 254 1.70 6.97 9.03
C ASN A 254 1.31 6.18 10.28
N SER A 255 2.09 6.28 11.35
CA SER A 255 1.88 5.50 12.57
C SER A 255 0.59 5.83 13.33
N ILE A 256 0.05 7.04 13.17
CA ILE A 256 -1.17 7.50 13.84
C ILE A 256 -2.41 7.09 13.05
N THR A 257 -2.41 7.37 11.74
CA THR A 257 -3.59 7.17 10.89
C THR A 257 -3.57 5.83 10.15
N GLY A 258 -2.46 5.11 10.13
CA GLY A 258 -2.26 3.90 9.32
C GLY A 258 -2.38 4.14 7.81
N VAL A 259 -2.43 5.40 7.35
CA VAL A 259 -2.51 5.74 5.92
C VAL A 259 -1.13 5.57 5.29
N SER A 260 -1.07 4.97 4.11
CA SER A 260 0.14 4.92 3.30
C SER A 260 0.66 6.30 2.93
N ILE A 261 1.98 6.48 2.98
CA ILE A 261 2.65 7.74 2.66
C ILE A 261 3.29 7.62 1.29
N GLY A 262 2.69 8.27 0.29
CA GLY A 262 3.28 8.42 -1.03
C GLY A 262 4.32 9.54 -1.10
N ASN A 263 5.23 9.43 -2.06
CA ASN A 263 6.35 10.33 -2.29
C ASN A 263 7.33 10.42 -1.11
N ALA A 264 7.41 9.38 -0.28
CA ALA A 264 8.49 9.22 0.68
C ALA A 264 9.75 8.77 -0.08
N SER A 265 10.88 9.42 0.17
CA SER A 265 12.17 9.07 -0.41
C SER A 265 12.79 7.92 0.36
N ILE A 266 12.94 6.77 -0.29
CA ILE A 266 13.68 5.62 0.21
C ILE A 266 15.09 5.64 -0.39
N THR A 267 16.10 5.56 0.46
CA THR A 267 17.50 5.63 0.07
C THR A 267 18.21 4.31 0.38
N LEU A 268 18.92 3.76 -0.60
CA LEU A 268 19.91 2.71 -0.40
C LEU A 268 21.28 3.37 -0.29
N LEU A 269 21.83 3.41 0.93
CA LEU A 269 23.05 4.17 1.24
C LEU A 269 24.27 3.67 0.46
N GLN A 270 24.42 2.36 0.30
CA GLN A 270 25.55 1.72 -0.38
C GLN A 270 25.57 2.01 -1.89
N HIS A 271 24.41 2.11 -2.52
CA HIS A 271 24.26 2.33 -3.96
C HIS A 271 23.93 3.77 -4.35
N ALA A 272 23.85 4.69 -3.37
CA ALA A 272 23.36 6.06 -3.55
C ALA A 272 22.08 6.15 -4.39
N SER A 273 21.24 5.11 -4.31
CA SER A 273 20.04 4.97 -5.12
C SER A 273 18.85 5.46 -4.31
N VAL A 274 18.04 6.31 -4.93
CA VAL A 274 16.84 6.88 -4.32
C VAL A 274 15.63 6.43 -5.13
N ASN A 275 14.64 5.89 -4.43
CA ASN A 275 13.35 5.57 -5.02
C ASN A 275 12.25 6.22 -4.18
N GLU A 276 11.20 6.67 -4.84
CA GLU A 276 10.07 7.29 -4.15
C GLU A 276 8.95 6.27 -3.98
N THR A 277 8.29 6.30 -2.81
CA THR A 277 7.08 5.52 -2.62
C THR A 277 5.98 6.02 -3.54
N ASP A 278 5.19 5.10 -4.05
CA ASP A 278 4.04 5.44 -4.86
C ASP A 278 2.83 5.88 -4.00
N ILE A 279 1.67 6.18 -4.60
CA ILE A 279 0.50 6.65 -3.83
C ILE A 279 0.01 5.63 -2.78
N ASP A 280 0.33 4.35 -2.96
CA ASP A 280 0.02 3.27 -2.01
C ASP A 280 1.09 3.15 -0.90
N GLY A 281 2.08 4.05 -0.88
CA GLY A 281 3.23 4.01 0.01
C GLY A 281 4.21 2.89 -0.32
N TYR A 282 4.03 2.20 -1.44
CA TYR A 282 4.83 1.05 -1.83
C TYR A 282 6.10 1.49 -2.57
N TYR A 283 7.22 0.83 -2.28
CA TYR A 283 8.47 0.97 -3.00
C TYR A 283 9.08 -0.40 -3.34
N LEU A 284 9.96 -0.42 -4.34
CA LEU A 284 10.63 -1.63 -4.80
C LEU A 284 11.99 -1.28 -5.41
N PHE A 285 13.03 -1.95 -4.94
CA PHE A 285 14.33 -2.03 -5.57
C PHE A 285 14.48 -3.44 -6.14
N GLU A 286 14.69 -3.52 -7.45
CA GLU A 286 14.94 -4.78 -8.17
C GLU A 286 16.42 -4.80 -8.62
N GLU A 287 16.91 -5.97 -9.03
CA GLU A 287 18.25 -6.14 -9.61
C GLU A 287 19.37 -5.79 -8.62
N LEU A 288 19.22 -6.18 -7.34
CA LEU A 288 20.24 -5.98 -6.30
C LEU A 288 21.20 -7.18 -6.25
N GLU A 289 22.49 -6.87 -6.07
CA GLU A 289 23.54 -7.87 -5.87
C GLU A 289 23.49 -8.41 -4.44
N GLU A 290 24.17 -9.54 -4.20
CA GLU A 290 24.34 -10.05 -2.84
C GLU A 290 25.19 -9.08 -2.02
N GLY A 291 24.73 -8.77 -0.82
CA GLY A 291 25.40 -7.79 0.02
C GLY A 291 24.53 -7.23 1.13
N THR A 292 25.14 -6.38 1.94
CA THR A 292 24.47 -5.71 3.04
C THR A 292 24.07 -4.30 2.62
N TYR A 293 22.78 -4.02 2.76
CA TYR A 293 22.14 -2.77 2.39
C TYR A 293 21.57 -2.07 3.61
N THR A 294 21.71 -0.75 3.66
CA THR A 294 21.10 0.09 4.69
C THR A 294 20.04 0.94 4.02
N VAL A 295 18.79 0.70 4.43
CA VAL A 295 17.59 1.35 3.90
C VAL A 295 17.24 2.53 4.80
N GLY A 296 17.32 3.74 4.24
CA GLY A 296 16.85 4.96 4.87
C GLY A 296 15.49 5.37 4.32
N CYS A 297 14.68 6.05 5.13
CA CYS A 297 13.39 6.59 4.74
C CYS A 297 13.28 8.06 5.15
N PHE A 298 12.76 8.89 4.25
CA PHE A 298 12.48 10.30 4.51
C PHE A 298 11.12 10.68 3.91
N ALA A 299 10.29 11.39 4.68
CA ALA A 299 9.06 11.99 4.19
C ALA A 299 8.88 13.38 4.80
N HIS A 300 8.44 14.34 4.00
CA HIS A 300 8.20 15.70 4.48
C HIS A 300 7.06 15.73 5.53
N GLY A 301 7.28 16.41 6.66
CA GLY A 301 6.31 16.48 7.76
C GLY A 301 6.33 15.29 8.71
N TYR A 302 7.28 14.36 8.56
CA TYR A 302 7.45 13.20 9.43
C TYR A 302 8.85 13.18 10.06
N GLN A 303 8.94 12.53 11.22
CA GLN A 303 10.21 12.25 11.88
C GLN A 303 11.00 11.24 11.02
N VAL A 304 12.32 11.43 10.95
CA VAL A 304 13.21 10.51 10.26
C VAL A 304 13.39 9.27 11.15
N PRO A 305 12.99 8.06 10.68
CA PRO A 305 13.18 6.84 11.45
C PRO A 305 14.65 6.40 11.43
N GLU A 306 15.00 5.47 12.31
CA GLU A 306 16.29 4.78 12.23
C GLU A 306 16.39 3.98 10.93
N ALA A 307 17.59 3.97 10.33
CA ALA A 307 17.84 3.23 9.11
C ALA A 307 17.91 1.72 9.42
N VAL A 308 17.38 0.90 8.51
CA VAL A 308 17.32 -0.55 8.70
C VAL A 308 18.41 -1.22 7.87
N GLU A 309 19.24 -2.03 8.50
CA GLU A 309 20.26 -2.84 7.83
C GLU A 309 19.70 -4.21 7.48
N VAL A 310 19.87 -4.62 6.22
CA VAL A 310 19.40 -5.90 5.68
C VAL A 310 20.51 -6.55 4.86
N THR A 311 20.62 -7.87 4.92
CA THR A 311 21.61 -8.63 4.14
C THR A 311 20.89 -9.53 3.17
N ILE A 312 21.13 -9.32 1.87
CA ILE A 312 20.59 -10.17 0.81
C ILE A 312 21.54 -11.34 0.59
N GLN A 313 21.03 -12.56 0.69
CA GLN A 313 21.74 -13.79 0.33
C GLN A 313 20.97 -14.53 -0.76
N ASN A 314 21.64 -15.07 -1.79
CA ASN A 314 21.06 -15.97 -2.78
C ASN A 314 19.71 -15.50 -3.38
N ASN A 315 19.69 -14.35 -4.09
CA ASN A 315 18.50 -13.89 -4.82
C ASN A 315 17.23 -13.70 -3.96
N GLU A 316 17.40 -13.42 -2.66
CA GLU A 316 16.30 -13.26 -1.71
C GLU A 316 15.49 -11.97 -1.94
N SER A 317 14.20 -12.06 -1.67
CA SER A 317 13.24 -10.95 -1.66
C SER A 317 12.98 -10.53 -0.23
N LEU A 318 13.44 -9.34 0.17
CA LEU A 318 13.31 -8.81 1.53
C LEU A 318 12.21 -7.74 1.59
N VAL A 319 11.49 -7.72 2.72
CA VAL A 319 10.44 -6.73 3.00
C VAL A 319 10.87 -5.83 4.16
N VAL A 320 10.94 -4.52 3.93
CA VAL A 320 11.29 -3.51 4.93
C VAL A 320 10.20 -2.44 4.98
N ASP A 321 9.36 -2.50 6.01
CA ASP A 321 8.28 -1.53 6.22
C ASP A 321 8.72 -0.39 7.16
N PHE A 322 8.25 0.83 6.89
CA PHE A 322 8.50 2.00 7.74
C PHE A 322 7.18 2.59 8.26
N ASN A 323 7.07 2.74 9.58
CA ASN A 323 5.95 3.42 10.23
C ASN A 323 6.42 4.79 10.76
N LEU A 324 6.05 5.86 10.05
CA LEU A 324 6.52 7.21 10.31
C LEU A 324 5.61 7.96 11.29
N ILE A 325 6.23 8.64 12.24
CA ILE A 325 5.55 9.51 13.20
C ILE A 325 5.47 10.93 12.61
N PRO A 326 4.28 11.52 12.48
CA PRO A 326 4.14 12.92 12.07
C PRO A 326 4.89 13.86 13.03
N VAL A 327 5.53 14.89 12.49
CA VAL A 327 6.07 15.98 13.32
C VAL A 327 4.89 16.86 13.72
N ASP A 328 4.65 17.02 15.02
CA ASP A 328 3.67 18.00 15.49
C ASP A 328 4.04 19.38 14.93
N PRO A 329 3.11 20.13 14.30
CA PRO A 329 3.39 21.52 13.99
C PRO A 329 3.66 22.21 15.32
N VAL A 330 4.89 22.70 15.49
CA VAL A 330 5.20 23.61 16.59
C VAL A 330 4.30 24.82 16.35
N LEU A 331 3.21 24.90 17.12
CA LEU A 331 2.42 26.10 17.26
C LEU A 331 3.33 27.12 17.95
N ASN A 332 4.08 27.87 17.15
CA ASN A 332 4.70 29.11 17.60
C ASN A 332 3.62 30.19 17.73
#